data_AF-A0A8J5MZW0-F1
#
_entry.id   AF-A0A8J5MZW0-F1
#
_cell.length_a   1.000
_cell.length_b   1.000
_cell.length_c   1.000
_cell.angle_alpha   90.00
_cell.angle_beta   90.00
_cell.angle_gamma   90.00
#
_symmetry.space_group_name_H-M   'P 1'
#
loop_
_entity.id
_entity.type
_entity.pdbx_description
1 polymer ?
#
loop_
_entity_poly.entity_id
_entity_poly.type
_entity_poly.pdbx_seq_one_letter_code
_entity_poly.pdbx_strand_id
1 'polypeptide(L)'
;MAPRCHDLAGVILPQDHFGSHLNFNGENVDEELDEQNFAHAGKIPADILSATVTGGYRTAAEYVDPQEKNEPETLEKSPPW
;
A
#
# COMPACT_ATOMS: atom_id res chain seq x y z
N MET A 1 -6.13 -24.16 6.72
CA MET A 1 -6.07 -22.68 6.60
C MET A 1 -5.60 -22.36 5.19
N ALA A 2 -6.40 -21.69 4.37
CA ALA A 2 -5.96 -21.22 3.06
C ALA A 2 -5.35 -19.82 3.22
N PRO A 3 -4.10 -19.59 2.78
CA PRO A 3 -3.47 -18.28 2.92
C PRO A 3 -4.15 -17.29 1.96
N ARG A 4 -4.87 -16.31 2.51
CA ARG A 4 -5.67 -15.33 1.75
C ARG A 4 -4.83 -14.26 1.03
N CYS A 5 -3.53 -14.15 1.36
CA CYS A 5 -2.63 -13.13 0.83
C CYS A 5 -1.23 -13.71 0.53
N HIS A 6 -1.13 -14.96 0.07
CA HIS A 6 0.18 -15.59 -0.17
C HIS A 6 1.04 -14.78 -1.15
N ASP A 7 0.41 -14.19 -2.16
CA ASP A 7 1.08 -13.41 -3.22
C ASP A 7 1.70 -12.11 -2.71
N LEU A 8 1.27 -11.63 -1.53
CA LEU A 8 1.84 -10.48 -0.83
C LEU A 8 3.01 -10.85 0.08
N ALA A 9 3.16 -12.13 0.43
CA ALA A 9 4.19 -12.56 1.35
C ALA A 9 5.57 -12.44 0.69
N GLY A 10 6.45 -11.62 1.27
CA GLY A 10 7.81 -11.42 0.76
C GLY A 10 7.94 -10.37 -0.33
N VAL A 11 6.89 -9.58 -0.61
CA VAL A 11 6.99 -8.41 -1.50
C VAL A 11 7.89 -7.36 -0.84
N ILE A 12 8.97 -6.99 -1.53
CA ILE A 12 9.86 -5.89 -1.15
C ILE A 12 9.63 -4.75 -2.14
N LEU A 13 9.20 -3.60 -1.62
CA LEU A 13 8.93 -2.42 -2.43
C LEU A 13 10.16 -1.50 -2.45
N PRO A 14 10.58 -1.00 -3.61
CA PRO A 14 11.65 -0.01 -3.69
C PRO A 14 11.20 1.30 -3.04
N GLN A 15 12.08 1.92 -2.26
CA GLN A 15 11.80 3.18 -1.56
C GLN A 15 11.83 4.39 -2.51
N ASP A 16 12.52 4.26 -3.64
CA ASP A 16 12.91 5.34 -4.55
C ASP A 16 12.52 5.04 -6.00
N HIS A 17 11.31 4.50 -6.21
CA HIS A 17 10.83 4.09 -7.54
C HIS A 17 10.99 5.17 -8.62
N PHE A 18 10.71 6.43 -8.28
CA PHE A 18 10.86 7.59 -9.18
C PHE A 18 12.17 8.36 -8.97
N GLY A 19 13.04 7.89 -8.08
CA GLY A 19 14.26 8.55 -7.65
C GLY A 19 14.30 8.81 -6.15
N SER A 20 15.49 9.17 -5.66
CA SER A 20 15.72 9.48 -4.25
C SER A 20 15.22 10.88 -3.93
N HIS A 21 14.20 10.96 -3.07
CA HIS A 21 13.76 12.19 -2.41
C HIS A 21 14.65 12.54 -1.20
N LEU A 22 15.61 11.67 -0.86
CA LEU A 22 16.53 11.85 0.26
C LEU A 22 17.86 12.46 -0.17
N ASN A 23 18.39 13.35 0.68
CA ASN A 23 19.76 13.87 0.56
C ASN A 23 20.79 12.88 1.14
N PHE A 24 22.08 13.27 1.12
CA PHE A 24 23.18 12.45 1.66
C PHE A 24 23.05 12.15 3.17
N ASN A 25 22.33 12.99 3.92
CA ASN A 25 22.08 12.79 5.34
C ASN A 25 20.83 11.94 5.61
N GLY A 26 20.10 11.51 4.56
CA GLY A 26 18.84 10.79 4.69
C GLY A 26 17.65 11.69 5.02
N GLU A 27 17.76 13.00 4.80
CA GLU A 27 16.66 13.95 5.02
C GLU A 27 15.86 14.12 3.72
N ASN A 28 14.54 14.18 3.84
CA ASN A 28 13.66 14.45 2.70
C ASN A 28 13.86 15.89 2.22
N VAL A 29 14.19 16.04 0.93
CA VAL A 29 14.39 17.33 0.26
C VAL A 29 13.40 17.57 -0.88
N ASP A 30 12.54 16.60 -1.17
CA ASP A 30 11.56 16.64 -2.26
C ASP A 30 10.26 15.93 -1.81
N GLU A 31 9.39 16.71 -1.16
CA GLU A 31 8.11 16.22 -0.61
C GLU A 31 7.19 15.66 -1.70
N GLU A 32 7.17 16.29 -2.87
CA GLU A 32 6.33 15.86 -4.00
C GLU A 32 6.79 14.50 -4.54
N LEU A 33 8.11 14.30 -4.66
CA LEU A 33 8.67 13.02 -5.09
C LEU A 33 8.48 11.92 -4.03
N ASP A 34 8.52 12.27 -2.75
CA ASP A 34 8.25 11.34 -1.66
C ASP A 34 6.79 10.87 -1.69
N GLU A 35 5.83 11.78 -1.83
CA GLU A 35 4.41 11.46 -1.98
C GLU A 35 4.15 10.53 -3.17
N GLN A 36 4.78 10.79 -4.32
CA GLN A 36 4.67 9.92 -5.50
C GLN A 36 5.22 8.51 -5.25
N ASN A 37 6.38 8.40 -4.60
CA ASN A 37 6.98 7.12 -4.24
C ASN A 37 6.10 6.32 -3.27
N PHE A 38 5.55 6.97 -2.24
CA PHE A 38 4.61 6.35 -1.30
C PHE A 38 3.31 5.91 -1.96
N ALA A 39 2.73 6.75 -2.83
CA ALA A 39 1.52 6.40 -3.57
C ALA A 39 1.76 5.20 -4.49
N HIS A 40 2.92 5.12 -5.14
CA HIS A 40 3.27 3.95 -5.96
C HIS A 40 3.45 2.68 -5.12
N ALA A 41 4.14 2.79 -3.98
CA ALA A 41 4.28 1.69 -3.04
C ALA A 41 2.92 1.18 -2.53
N GLY A 42 1.95 2.06 -2.30
CA GLY A 42 0.59 1.69 -1.90
C GLY A 42 -0.25 1.03 -3.01
N LYS A 43 -0.01 1.39 -4.28
CA LYS A 43 -0.70 0.79 -5.44
C LYS A 43 -0.27 -0.65 -5.70
N ILE A 44 0.98 -1.01 -5.47
CA ILE A 44 1.48 -2.37 -5.73
C ILE A 44 0.71 -3.46 -4.95
N PRO A 45 0.50 -3.35 -3.63
CA PRO A 45 -0.36 -4.27 -2.87
C PRO A 45 -1.80 -4.31 -3.40
N ALA A 46 -2.37 -3.18 -3.81
CA ALA A 46 -3.73 -3.12 -4.34
C ALA A 46 -3.84 -3.86 -5.68
N ASP A 47 -2.86 -3.71 -6.56
CA ASP A 47 -2.78 -4.43 -7.83
C ASP A 47 -2.62 -5.94 -7.61
N ILE A 48 -1.74 -6.35 -6.70
CA ILE A 48 -1.54 -7.77 -6.36
C ILE A 48 -2.84 -8.37 -5.82
N LEU A 49 -3.49 -7.71 -4.83
CA LEU A 49 -4.74 -8.20 -4.25
C LEU A 49 -5.88 -8.25 -5.25
N SER A 50 -5.94 -7.30 -6.18
CA SER A 50 -6.94 -7.30 -7.25
C SER A 50 -6.73 -8.42 -8.26
N ALA A 51 -5.48 -8.87 -8.45
CA ALA A 51 -5.15 -10.00 -9.31
C ALA A 51 -5.41 -11.36 -8.63
N THR A 52 -5.35 -11.42 -7.29
CA THR A 52 -5.54 -12.66 -6.53
C THR A 52 -7.01 -13.04 -6.37
N VAL A 53 -7.34 -14.33 -6.55
CA VAL A 53 -8.67 -14.88 -6.24
C VAL A 53 -8.67 -15.37 -4.79
N THR A 54 -9.20 -14.56 -3.89
CA THR A 54 -9.28 -14.89 -2.46
C THR A 54 -10.53 -15.71 -2.16
N GLY A 55 -10.35 -16.95 -1.70
CA GLY A 55 -11.47 -17.80 -1.26
C GLY A 55 -12.46 -18.18 -2.37
N GLY A 56 -12.03 -18.16 -3.63
CA GLY A 56 -12.88 -18.45 -4.79
C GLY A 56 -13.65 -17.24 -5.34
N TYR A 57 -13.47 -16.06 -4.73
CA TYR A 57 -14.09 -14.82 -5.16
C TYR A 57 -13.04 -13.89 -5.77
N ARG A 58 -13.42 -13.15 -6.81
CA ARG A 58 -12.60 -12.05 -7.30
C ARG A 58 -12.51 -10.99 -6.22
N THR A 59 -11.29 -10.59 -5.89
CA THR A 59 -11.02 -9.51 -4.96
C THR A 59 -10.77 -8.24 -5.77
N ALA A 60 -11.27 -7.11 -5.27
CA ALA A 60 -10.95 -5.79 -5.78
C ALA A 60 -10.29 -5.02 -4.64
N ALA A 61 -9.16 -4.38 -4.93
CA ALA A 61 -8.44 -3.54 -4.00
C ALA A 61 -7.98 -2.28 -4.72
N GLU A 62 -8.07 -1.15 -4.03
CA GLU A 62 -7.68 0.15 -4.55
C GLU A 62 -6.78 0.86 -3.53
N TYR A 63 -5.81 1.60 -4.04
CA TYR A 63 -5.09 2.57 -3.22
C TYR A 63 -5.97 3.79 -3.01
N VAL A 64 -6.11 4.22 -1.75
CA VAL A 64 -6.86 5.41 -1.37
C VAL A 64 -5.88 6.47 -0.90
N ASP A 65 -5.93 7.63 -1.53
CA ASP A 65 -5.15 8.77 -1.10
C ASP A 65 -5.69 9.29 0.25
N PRO A 66 -4.88 9.35 1.31
CA PRO A 66 -5.31 9.84 2.62
C PRO A 66 -5.73 11.31 2.61
N GLN A 67 -5.29 12.12 1.64
CA GLN A 67 -5.71 13.52 1.50
C GLN A 67 -7.09 13.66 0.85
N GLU A 68 -7.54 12.65 0.10
CA GLU A 68 -8.86 12.65 -0.55
C GLU A 68 -9.99 12.17 0.39
N LYS A 69 -9.68 11.39 1.43
CA LYS A 69 -10.63 11.02 2.48
C LYS A 69 -10.53 11.96 3.69
N ASN A 70 -11.55 12.81 3.86
CA ASN A 70 -11.84 13.37 5.19
C ASN A 70 -12.24 12.20 6.12
N GLU A 71 -11.39 11.95 7.12
CA GLU A 71 -11.51 10.93 8.17
C GLU A 71 -11.16 9.48 7.78
N PRO A 72 -10.34 8.77 8.59
CA PRO A 72 -10.22 7.34 8.47
C PRO A 72 -11.57 6.71 8.82
N GLU A 73 -12.18 5.94 7.92
CA GLU A 73 -13.16 4.94 8.32
C GLU A 73 -12.51 4.13 9.44
N THR A 74 -12.99 4.35 10.66
CA THR A 74 -12.50 3.64 11.84
C THR A 74 -12.57 2.16 11.49
N LEU A 75 -11.42 1.50 11.48
CA LEU A 75 -11.37 0.05 11.62
C LEU A 75 -12.14 -0.26 12.89
N GLU A 76 -13.44 -0.56 12.76
CA GLU A 76 -14.25 -1.03 13.88
C GLU A 76 -13.49 -2.24 14.39
N LYS A 77 -12.89 -2.07 15.58
CA LYS A 77 -12.14 -3.13 16.25
C LYS A 77 -13.09 -4.32 16.29
N SER A 78 -12.76 -5.36 15.52
CA SER A 78 -13.55 -6.58 15.55
C SER A 78 -13.67 -7.03 17.01
N PRO A 79 -14.88 -7.38 17.48
CA PRO A 79 -15.07 -7.71 18.88
C PRO A 79 -14.16 -8.88 19.29
N PRO A 80 -13.71 -8.92 20.55
CA PRO A 80 -12.84 -9.97 21.04
C PRO A 80 -13.68 -11.22 21.22
N TRP A 81 -13.76 -12.05 20.18
CA TRP A 81 -14.11 -13.45 20.34
C TRP A 81 -13.11 -14.32 19.58
#